data_AF-A0A961YEF9-F1
#
_entry.id   AF-A0A961YEF9-F1
#
_cell.length_a   1.000
_cell.length_b   1.000
_cell.length_c   1.000
_cell.angle_alpha   90.00
_cell.angle_beta   90.00
_cell.angle_gamma   90.00
#
_symmetry.space_group_name_H-M   'P 1'
#
loop_
_entity.id
_entity.type
_entity.pdbx_description
1 polymer ?
#
loop_
_entity_poly.entity_id
_entity_poly.type
_entity_poly.pdbx_seq_one_letter_code
_entity_poly.pdbx_strand_id
1 'polypeptide(L)' 'SEDDVQFSCAGKRRCGQMNSCAEARFYLSVCGVKSLDGNHDGIPCNSLCR' A
#
# COMPACT_ATOMS: atom_id res chain seq x y z
N SER A 1 23.59 0.28 -2.91
CA SER A 1 22.72 1.14 -3.73
C SER A 1 21.31 0.76 -3.36
N GLU A 2 20.76 1.44 -2.37
CA GLU A 2 19.46 1.12 -1.79
C GLU A 2 18.38 1.48 -2.80
N ASP A 3 17.80 0.45 -3.38
CA ASP A 3 16.81 0.50 -4.43
C ASP A 3 15.76 1.58 -4.15
N ASP A 4 15.76 2.58 -5.02
CA ASP A 4 14.69 3.54 -5.22
C ASP A 4 13.43 2.74 -5.59
N VAL A 5 12.70 2.25 -4.58
CA VAL A 5 11.49 1.46 -4.81
C VAL A 5 10.41 2.41 -5.32
N GLN A 6 10.47 2.69 -6.62
CA GLN A 6 9.45 3.44 -7.35
C GLN A 6 8.19 2.59 -7.40
N PHE A 7 7.34 2.78 -6.39
CA PHE A 7 5.98 2.29 -6.42
C PHE A 7 5.23 3.01 -7.54
N SER A 8 4.51 2.24 -8.33
CA SER A 8 3.65 2.76 -9.39
C SER A 8 2.29 2.12 -9.27
N CYS A 9 1.24 2.83 -9.70
CA CYS A 9 -0.13 2.34 -9.61
C CYS A 9 -0.40 1.24 -10.65
N ALA A 10 0.00 0.01 -10.34
CA ALA A 10 -0.10 -1.17 -11.19
C ALA A 10 -1.43 -1.94 -11.03
N GLY A 11 -2.49 -1.27 -10.58
CA GLY A 11 -3.81 -1.89 -10.41
C GLY A 11 -3.94 -2.85 -9.22
N LYS A 12 -2.97 -2.86 -8.30
CA LYS A 12 -3.08 -3.59 -7.03
C LYS A 12 -4.18 -2.97 -6.15
N ARG A 13 -5.11 -3.80 -5.67
CA ARG A 13 -6.25 -3.35 -4.85
C ARG A 13 -6.41 -4.08 -3.53
N ARG A 14 -5.60 -5.12 -3.29
CA ARG A 14 -5.64 -5.96 -2.09
C ARG A 14 -4.28 -6.04 -1.43
N CYS A 15 -4.28 -6.26 -0.12
CA CYS A 15 -3.07 -6.34 0.68
C CYS A 15 -2.14 -7.50 0.31
N GLY A 16 -2.69 -8.64 -0.12
CA GLY A 16 -1.86 -9.76 -0.60
C GLY A 16 -1.11 -9.49 -1.91
N GLN A 17 -1.40 -8.39 -2.60
CA GLN A 17 -0.63 -7.95 -3.78
C GLN A 17 0.50 -6.99 -3.41
N MET A 18 0.51 -6.48 -2.17
CA MET A 18 1.49 -5.54 -1.67
C MET A 18 2.65 -6.29 -1.03
N ASN A 19 3.87 -5.88 -1.33
CA ASN A 19 5.08 -6.53 -0.79
C ASN A 19 5.60 -5.86 0.49
N SER A 20 5.15 -4.64 0.79
CA SER A 20 5.61 -3.88 1.95
C SER A 20 4.58 -2.87 2.43
N CYS A 21 4.71 -2.44 3.69
CA CYS A 21 3.91 -1.33 4.22
C CYS A 21 4.11 -0.03 3.43
N ALA A 22 5.34 0.24 2.95
CA ALA A 22 5.63 1.42 2.14
C ALA A 22 4.86 1.40 0.81
N GLU A 23 4.81 0.25 0.14
CA GLU A 23 4.01 0.07 -1.09
C GLU A 23 2.52 0.25 -0.80
N ALA A 24 2.00 -0.36 0.27
CA ALA A 24 0.60 -0.22 0.65
C ALA A 24 0.22 1.23 0.95
N ARG A 25 1.07 1.97 1.67
CA ARG A 25 0.91 3.41 1.95
C ARG A 25 0.95 4.24 0.68
N PHE A 26 1.86 3.95 -0.23
CA PHE A 26 1.89 4.61 -1.54
C PHE A 26 0.58 4.39 -2.29
N TYR A 27 0.05 3.17 -2.32
CA TYR A 27 -1.20 2.90 -3.03
C TYR A 27 -2.43 3.54 -2.37
N LEU A 28 -2.47 3.61 -1.03
CA LEU A 28 -3.56 4.31 -0.33
C LEU A 28 -3.53 5.81 -0.63
N SER A 29 -2.36 6.44 -0.48
CA SER A 29 -2.22 7.90 -0.52
C SER A 29 -2.06 8.44 -1.94
N VAL A 30 -1.27 7.77 -2.78
CA VAL A 30 -0.92 8.22 -4.14
C VAL A 30 -1.88 7.63 -5.18
N CYS A 31 -2.14 6.32 -5.11
CA CYS A 31 -3.05 5.66 -6.06
C CYS A 31 -4.53 5.74 -5.64
N GLY A 32 -4.83 6.24 -4.44
CA GLY A 32 -6.20 6.39 -3.94
C GLY A 32 -6.92 5.07 -3.66
N VAL A 33 -6.18 3.98 -3.42
CA VAL A 33 -6.74 2.65 -3.19
C VAL A 33 -7.21 2.52 -1.73
N LYS A 34 -8.36 3.14 -1.44
CA LYS A 34 -9.00 3.10 -0.11
C LYS A 34 -9.37 1.69 0.34
N SER A 35 -9.50 0.73 -0.58
CA SER A 35 -9.78 -0.68 -0.23
C SER A 35 -8.67 -1.36 0.57
N LEU A 36 -7.48 -0.75 0.66
CA LEU A 36 -6.39 -1.24 1.52
C LEU A 36 -6.58 -0.85 2.99
N ASP A 37 -7.31 0.24 3.24
CA ASP A 37 -7.63 0.77 4.56
C ASP A 37 -9.10 0.44 4.88
N GLY A 38 -9.34 -0.82 5.27
CA GLY A 38 -10.71 -1.31 5.48
C GLY A 38 -11.40 -0.72 6.71
N ASN A 39 -10.64 -0.33 7.73
CA ASN A 39 -11.12 0.28 8.96
C ASN A 39 -11.04 1.82 8.95
N HIS A 40 -10.53 2.42 7.89
CA HIS A 40 -10.41 3.87 7.70
C HIS A 40 -9.57 4.55 8.80
N ASP A 41 -8.55 3.87 9.30
CA ASP A 41 -7.62 4.41 10.31
C ASP A 41 -6.41 5.12 9.67
N GLY A 42 -6.33 5.13 8.33
CA GLY A 42 -5.20 5.67 7.58
C GLY A 42 -4.01 4.72 7.47
N ILE A 43 -4.12 3.48 7.96
CA ILE A 43 -3.09 2.45 7.89
C ILE A 43 -3.55 1.38 6.90
N PRO A 44 -3.00 1.38 5.67
CA PRO A 44 -3.36 0.35 4.71
C PRO A 44 -2.72 -0.98 5.12
N CYS A 45 -3.46 -2.07 4.92
CA CYS A 45 -2.94 -3.42 5.08
C CYS A 45 -2.27 -3.65 6.42
N ASN A 46 -3.10 -3.73 7.47
CA ASN A 46 -2.66 -3.94 8.84
C ASN A 46 -1.73 -5.16 9.02
N SER A 47 -1.82 -6.18 8.15
CA SER A 47 -0.90 -7.33 8.14
C SER A 47 0.53 -7.03 7.66
N LEU A 48 0.74 -5.93 6.93
CA LEU A 48 2.04 -5.48 6.42
C LEU A 48 2.61 -4.31 7.24
N CYS A 49 1.73 -3.49 7.82
CA CYS A 49 2.09 -2.26 8.52
C CYS A 49 2.09 -2.38 10.06
N ARG A 50 1.81 -3.57 10.60
CA ARG A 50 1.78 -3.85 12.04
C ARG A 50 2.81 -4.89 12.44
#